data_AF-A0A355V4Q6-F1
#
_entry.id   AF-A0A355V4Q6-F1
#
_cell.length_a   1.000
_cell.length_b   1.000
_cell.length_c   1.000
_cell.angle_alpha   90.00
_cell.angle_beta   90.00
_cell.angle_gamma   90.00
#
_symmetry.space_group_name_H-M   'P 1'
#
loop_
_entity.id
_entity.type
_entity.pdbx_description
1 polymer ?
#
loop_
_entity_poly.entity_id
_entity_poly.type
_entity_poly.pdbx_seq_one_letter_code
_entity_poly.pdbx_strand_id
1 'polypeptide(L)'
;MIKDKKLKRTLIACAAAFFIALSVPLAVFVFGVSLPPQFSKTYYAELPKMVQRLKDTAGKRIIVVGNSSVAFGLRGDLIESEIDGYTVCPMGLYGAIGTKAMMGFSKASVREGDIVILAPEQTEQAQSAYFGARYVWRAIESDMGLIKYVSYSDMGAMTGAFAEFAGERYTYWRNDSAPDPDGVYASASFDENCMLAYDRPHNVMSGGYDATSLVSYDEGITDDKFTALVNEYNEYVSSKGAKLYYAFTPVNAAGVAPHTSAEDLDEFYDALAEKLDCGILGDPKNYVFDCEWFYDNNTHCNSAGAVLYTRTLVKDIKAELGDSSPTQIRVPDKPPIPDEPTEAEGDNTCADCFTYAEKDGKAVITGLTEKGAAQREIIIPYSYNGLKITSFSADTFAGNTSVTQIRLQSNIRSIADDSFSGCINLERLYVADNDNPSSCIVQGGLLNGAPKCRIYVKSSLLSKYAADYFWARFSSVMTAYRG
;
A
#
# COMPACT_ATOMS: atom_id res chain seq x y z
N MET A 1 65.94 11.56 1.84
CA MET A 1 65.61 10.21 1.33
C MET A 1 64.73 9.34 2.24
N ILE A 2 64.92 9.28 3.56
CA ILE A 2 64.14 8.37 4.44
C ILE A 2 62.68 8.86 4.69
N LYS A 3 62.45 10.18 4.85
CA LYS A 3 61.09 10.77 4.97
C LYS A 3 60.21 10.49 3.73
N ASP A 4 60.82 10.49 2.56
CA ASP A 4 60.14 10.36 1.27
C ASP A 4 59.65 8.93 1.00
N LYS A 5 60.44 7.91 1.42
CA LYS A 5 60.02 6.50 1.38
C LYS A 5 58.88 6.20 2.37
N LYS A 6 58.87 6.86 3.54
CA LYS A 6 57.82 6.68 4.55
C LYS A 6 56.50 7.29 4.06
N LEU A 7 56.54 8.50 3.50
CA LEU A 7 55.39 9.16 2.88
C LEU A 7 54.80 8.35 1.71
N LYS A 8 55.65 7.84 0.79
CA LYS A 8 55.19 6.96 -0.31
C LYS A 8 54.52 5.68 0.19
N ARG A 9 55.07 5.03 1.23
CA ARG A 9 54.45 3.83 1.83
C ARG A 9 53.11 4.14 2.49
N THR A 10 53.00 5.27 3.19
CA THR A 10 51.74 5.72 3.78
C THR A 10 50.70 6.01 2.70
N LEU A 11 51.08 6.71 1.61
CA LEU A 11 50.17 6.99 0.49
C LEU A 11 49.69 5.71 -0.21
N ILE A 12 50.58 4.73 -0.44
CA ILE A 12 50.21 3.43 -1.01
C ILE A 12 49.28 2.66 -0.07
N ALA A 13 49.53 2.67 1.24
CA ALA A 13 48.67 2.02 2.23
C ALA A 13 47.29 2.70 2.32
N CYS A 14 47.24 4.04 2.30
CA CYS A 14 45.99 4.80 2.23
C CYS A 14 45.21 4.50 0.95
N ALA A 15 45.87 4.45 -0.20
CA ALA A 15 45.23 4.10 -1.48
C ALA A 15 44.71 2.64 -1.46
N ALA A 16 45.49 1.68 -0.98
CA ALA A 16 45.06 0.29 -0.86
C ALA A 16 43.88 0.12 0.11
N ALA A 17 43.92 0.79 1.27
CA ALA A 17 42.81 0.82 2.22
C ALA A 17 41.56 1.45 1.61
N PHE A 18 41.71 2.52 0.81
CA PHE A 18 40.61 3.15 0.07
C PHE A 18 40.01 2.20 -0.99
N PHE A 19 40.83 1.48 -1.76
CA PHE A 19 40.34 0.50 -2.72
C PHE A 19 39.64 -0.70 -2.06
N ILE A 20 40.14 -1.18 -0.91
CA ILE A 20 39.48 -2.23 -0.14
C ILE A 20 38.18 -1.72 0.49
N ALA A 21 38.16 -0.47 0.97
CA ALA A 21 36.95 0.15 1.49
C ALA A 21 35.88 0.33 0.41
N LEU A 22 36.28 0.58 -0.85
CA LEU A 22 35.36 0.67 -1.99
C LEU A 22 34.97 -0.69 -2.58
N SER A 23 35.76 -1.75 -2.38
CA SER A 23 35.49 -3.05 -2.99
C SER A 23 34.24 -3.72 -2.43
N VAL A 24 33.94 -3.53 -1.14
CA VAL A 24 32.73 -4.10 -0.52
C VAL A 24 31.45 -3.40 -1.01
N PRO A 25 31.31 -2.07 -0.97
CA PRO A 25 30.17 -1.37 -1.56
C PRO A 25 30.03 -1.63 -3.06
N LEU A 26 31.14 -1.67 -3.80
CA LEU A 26 31.12 -1.96 -5.23
C LEU A 26 30.67 -3.40 -5.50
N ALA A 27 31.12 -4.37 -4.71
CA ALA A 27 30.67 -5.75 -4.82
C ALA A 27 29.17 -5.85 -4.52
N VAL A 28 28.68 -5.24 -3.42
CA VAL A 28 27.25 -5.20 -3.09
C VAL A 28 26.45 -4.55 -4.23
N PHE A 29 26.94 -3.46 -4.81
CA PHE A 29 26.32 -2.81 -5.97
C PHE A 29 26.27 -3.74 -7.19
N VAL A 30 27.41 -4.29 -7.60
CA VAL A 30 27.50 -5.17 -8.77
C VAL A 30 26.63 -6.40 -8.60
N PHE A 31 26.70 -7.09 -7.46
CA PHE A 31 25.82 -8.23 -7.17
C PHE A 31 24.35 -7.79 -7.13
N GLY A 32 24.07 -6.67 -6.48
CA GLY A 32 22.74 -6.12 -6.31
C GLY A 32 22.06 -5.70 -7.61
N VAL A 33 22.80 -5.46 -8.70
CA VAL A 33 22.22 -5.17 -10.03
C VAL A 33 22.35 -6.31 -11.05
N SER A 34 23.28 -7.25 -10.84
CA SER A 34 23.56 -8.33 -11.81
C SER A 34 22.66 -9.55 -11.67
N LEU A 35 21.93 -9.69 -10.56
CA LEU A 35 20.98 -10.78 -10.37
C LEU A 35 19.78 -10.62 -11.33
N PRO A 36 19.13 -11.72 -11.75
CA PRO A 36 17.86 -11.63 -12.47
C PRO A 36 16.78 -10.98 -11.57
N PRO A 37 15.78 -10.28 -12.14
CA PRO A 37 14.69 -9.69 -11.36
C PRO A 37 13.98 -10.72 -10.49
N GLN A 38 13.87 -10.45 -9.18
CA GLN A 38 13.23 -11.32 -8.19
C GLN A 38 11.79 -10.89 -7.88
N PHE A 39 11.40 -9.66 -8.21
CA PHE A 39 10.07 -9.10 -7.96
C PHE A 39 9.19 -9.03 -9.22
N SER A 40 9.63 -9.60 -10.34
CA SER A 40 8.99 -9.50 -11.66
C SER A 40 7.54 -10.00 -11.73
N LYS A 41 7.11 -10.85 -10.79
CA LYS A 41 5.72 -11.35 -10.71
C LYS A 41 4.85 -10.60 -9.71
N THR A 42 5.47 -9.78 -8.86
CA THR A 42 4.77 -9.04 -7.80
C THR A 42 4.05 -7.82 -8.34
N TYR A 43 3.13 -7.29 -7.55
CA TYR A 43 2.45 -6.02 -7.82
C TYR A 43 3.41 -4.88 -8.25
N TYR A 44 4.61 -4.80 -7.65
CA TYR A 44 5.61 -3.76 -7.95
C TYR A 44 6.06 -3.73 -9.42
N ALA A 45 6.06 -4.88 -10.10
CA ALA A 45 6.57 -5.02 -11.46
C ALA A 45 5.68 -4.34 -12.52
N GLU A 46 4.54 -3.80 -12.11
CA GLU A 46 3.66 -3.04 -13.00
C GLU A 46 4.15 -1.60 -13.25
N LEU A 47 4.88 -1.00 -12.30
CA LEU A 47 5.35 0.39 -12.44
C LEU A 47 6.17 0.63 -13.73
N PRO A 48 7.16 -0.21 -14.08
CA PRO A 48 7.91 -0.03 -15.33
C PRO A 48 7.02 -0.14 -16.57
N LYS A 49 5.99 -1.00 -16.54
CA LYS A 49 5.04 -1.14 -17.65
C LYS A 49 4.17 0.10 -17.78
N MET A 50 3.67 0.67 -16.67
CA MET A 50 2.93 1.93 -16.66
C MET A 50 3.76 3.08 -17.25
N VAL A 51 5.03 3.20 -16.86
CA VAL A 51 5.93 4.22 -17.42
C VAL A 51 6.22 3.98 -18.90
N GLN A 52 6.35 2.71 -19.33
CA GLN A 52 6.56 2.36 -20.73
C GLN A 52 5.33 2.68 -21.58
N ARG A 53 4.12 2.28 -21.13
CA ARG A 53 2.85 2.66 -21.74
C ARG A 53 2.74 4.17 -21.88
N LEU A 54 3.07 4.91 -20.82
CA LEU A 54 3.04 6.37 -20.86
C LEU A 54 3.95 6.91 -21.98
N LYS A 55 5.16 6.39 -22.14
CA LYS A 55 6.09 6.81 -23.22
C LYS A 55 5.60 6.43 -24.62
N ASP A 56 5.04 5.23 -24.77
CA ASP A 56 4.66 4.66 -26.07
C ASP A 56 3.31 5.18 -26.58
N THR A 57 2.45 5.66 -25.68
CA THR A 57 1.14 6.18 -26.04
C THR A 57 1.27 7.47 -26.85
N ALA A 58 0.77 7.43 -28.09
CA ALA A 58 0.71 8.58 -28.99
C ALA A 58 -0.53 9.45 -28.72
N GLY A 59 -0.58 10.65 -29.30
CA GLY A 59 -1.74 11.54 -29.16
C GLY A 59 -1.86 12.18 -27.77
N LYS A 60 -3.05 12.71 -27.46
CA LYS A 60 -3.36 13.32 -26.17
C LYS A 60 -3.64 12.24 -25.14
N ARG A 61 -3.24 12.49 -23.89
CA ARG A 61 -3.36 11.51 -22.82
C ARG A 61 -4.06 12.09 -21.60
N ILE A 62 -4.81 11.24 -20.92
CA ILE A 62 -5.24 11.48 -19.55
C ILE A 62 -4.34 10.59 -18.67
N ILE A 63 -3.46 11.22 -17.90
CA ILE A 63 -2.50 10.54 -17.03
C ILE A 63 -3.04 10.61 -15.60
N VAL A 64 -3.49 9.48 -15.06
CA VAL A 64 -4.09 9.42 -13.71
C VAL A 64 -3.04 8.94 -12.73
N VAL A 65 -2.51 9.84 -11.91
CA VAL A 65 -1.43 9.60 -10.95
C VAL A 65 -2.02 9.44 -9.55
N GLY A 66 -1.60 8.43 -8.80
CA GLY A 66 -2.08 8.24 -7.43
C GLY A 66 -1.45 7.02 -6.77
N ASN A 67 -2.19 6.38 -5.89
CA ASN A 67 -1.76 5.16 -5.18
C ASN A 67 -2.56 3.95 -5.68
N SER A 68 -2.87 3.02 -4.79
CA SER A 68 -3.60 1.79 -5.10
C SER A 68 -5.03 2.02 -5.48
N SER A 69 -5.68 3.03 -4.90
CA SER A 69 -7.04 3.43 -5.27
C SER A 69 -7.21 3.70 -6.78
N VAL A 70 -6.20 4.24 -7.47
CA VAL A 70 -6.21 4.42 -8.93
C VAL A 70 -6.22 3.07 -9.65
N ALA A 71 -5.38 2.12 -9.24
CA ALA A 71 -5.36 0.79 -9.84
C ALA A 71 -6.70 0.05 -9.62
N PHE A 72 -7.32 0.21 -8.46
CA PHE A 72 -8.56 -0.49 -8.11
C PHE A 72 -9.82 0.18 -8.65
N GLY A 73 -9.82 1.51 -8.77
CA GLY A 73 -10.99 2.31 -9.14
C GLY A 73 -11.07 2.67 -10.61
N LEU A 74 -9.96 2.81 -11.32
CA LEU A 74 -9.95 3.40 -12.66
C LEU A 74 -10.35 2.39 -13.75
N ARG A 75 -11.25 2.82 -14.64
CA ARG A 75 -11.62 2.12 -15.88
C ARG A 75 -11.31 2.98 -17.10
N GLY A 76 -10.09 2.81 -17.63
CA GLY A 76 -9.63 3.60 -18.79
C GLY A 76 -10.53 3.47 -20.01
N ASP A 77 -11.03 2.25 -20.28
CA ASP A 77 -11.96 1.97 -21.38
C ASP A 77 -13.23 2.82 -21.31
N LEU A 78 -13.75 3.07 -20.11
CA LEU A 78 -14.94 3.89 -19.90
C LEU A 78 -14.65 5.38 -20.07
N ILE A 79 -13.51 5.87 -19.59
CA ILE A 79 -13.09 7.27 -19.79
C ILE A 79 -12.86 7.55 -21.28
N GLU A 80 -12.14 6.67 -21.98
CA GLU A 80 -11.85 6.81 -23.42
C GLU A 80 -13.13 6.76 -24.26
N SER A 81 -14.17 6.04 -23.81
CA SER A 81 -15.48 6.03 -24.49
C SER A 81 -16.29 7.32 -24.32
N GLU A 82 -15.95 8.15 -23.34
CA GLU A 82 -16.68 9.36 -22.98
C GLU A 82 -15.93 10.64 -23.32
N ILE A 83 -14.60 10.57 -23.45
CA ILE A 83 -13.72 11.72 -23.67
C ILE A 83 -12.91 11.53 -24.95
N ASP A 84 -13.45 12.05 -26.04
CA ASP A 84 -12.90 11.87 -27.38
C ASP A 84 -11.46 12.37 -27.53
N GLY A 85 -10.63 11.56 -28.19
CA GLY A 85 -9.27 11.92 -28.60
C GLY A 85 -8.21 11.83 -27.51
N TYR A 86 -8.54 11.25 -26.35
CA TYR A 86 -7.59 10.96 -25.28
C TYR A 86 -7.42 9.45 -25.08
N THR A 87 -6.19 9.04 -24.76
CA THR A 87 -5.87 7.70 -24.26
C THR A 87 -5.49 7.77 -22.78
N VAL A 88 -6.00 6.86 -21.96
CA VAL A 88 -5.75 6.84 -20.53
C VAL A 88 -4.46 6.07 -20.22
N CYS A 89 -3.62 6.70 -19.39
CA CYS A 89 -2.37 6.16 -18.88
C CYS A 89 -2.44 6.12 -17.34
N PRO A 90 -2.70 4.94 -16.73
CA PRO A 90 -2.72 4.83 -15.28
C PRO A 90 -1.29 4.92 -14.73
N MET A 91 -1.12 5.68 -13.65
CA MET A 91 0.13 5.93 -12.93
C MET A 91 -0.14 5.87 -11.41
N GLY A 92 -0.88 4.86 -10.96
CA GLY A 92 -1.13 4.59 -9.55
C GLY A 92 -0.98 3.10 -9.24
N LEU A 93 -0.28 2.76 -8.16
CA LEU A 93 0.07 1.37 -7.84
C LEU A 93 0.00 1.05 -6.34
N TYR A 94 1.08 1.17 -5.58
CA TYR A 94 1.13 0.75 -4.17
C TYR A 94 1.39 1.96 -3.28
N GLY A 95 0.55 2.20 -2.28
CA GLY A 95 0.76 3.24 -1.25
C GLY A 95 2.16 3.23 -0.62
N ALA A 96 2.79 2.06 -0.47
CA ALA A 96 4.15 1.93 0.05
C ALA A 96 5.25 2.55 -0.84
N ILE A 97 4.99 2.77 -2.14
CA ILE A 97 5.92 3.50 -3.01
C ILE A 97 5.90 5.00 -2.68
N GLY A 98 4.73 5.53 -2.33
CA GLY A 98 4.49 6.93 -2.01
C GLY A 98 4.09 7.77 -3.22
N THR A 99 3.15 8.70 -3.02
CA THR A 99 2.60 9.57 -4.06
C THR A 99 3.67 10.46 -4.70
N LYS A 100 4.64 10.92 -3.89
CA LYS A 100 5.84 11.64 -4.36
C LYS A 100 6.58 10.89 -5.46
N ALA A 101 6.81 9.60 -5.28
CA ALA A 101 7.51 8.78 -6.26
C ALA A 101 6.67 8.62 -7.54
N MET A 102 5.36 8.38 -7.41
CA MET A 102 4.45 8.24 -8.55
C MET A 102 4.40 9.51 -9.41
N MET A 103 4.34 10.69 -8.79
CA MET A 103 4.52 11.98 -9.48
C MET A 103 5.88 12.04 -10.21
N GLY A 104 6.97 11.67 -9.54
CA GLY A 104 8.31 11.61 -10.15
C GLY A 104 8.36 10.74 -11.42
N PHE A 105 7.85 9.52 -11.37
CA PHE A 105 7.84 8.60 -12.50
C PHE A 105 6.95 9.08 -13.66
N SER A 106 5.82 9.74 -13.36
CA SER A 106 4.96 10.30 -14.41
C SER A 106 5.67 11.38 -15.24
N LYS A 107 6.63 12.12 -14.66
CA LYS A 107 7.47 13.11 -15.36
C LYS A 107 8.29 12.49 -16.51
N ALA A 108 8.29 11.16 -16.67
CA ALA A 108 8.99 10.49 -17.74
C ALA A 108 8.62 10.92 -19.14
N SER A 109 7.35 11.30 -19.37
CA SER A 109 6.88 11.65 -20.71
C SER A 109 5.80 12.73 -20.76
N VAL A 110 5.46 13.43 -19.68
CA VAL A 110 4.49 14.55 -19.73
C VAL A 110 4.88 15.54 -20.84
N ARG A 111 3.92 15.90 -21.68
CA ARG A 111 4.10 16.74 -22.87
C ARG A 111 2.84 17.56 -23.19
N GLU A 112 2.96 18.43 -24.18
CA GLU A 112 1.90 19.35 -24.56
C GLU A 112 0.58 18.62 -24.86
N GLY A 113 -0.51 19.15 -24.29
CA GLY A 113 -1.86 18.63 -24.48
C GLY A 113 -2.25 17.44 -23.60
N ASP A 114 -1.38 16.98 -22.69
CA ASP A 114 -1.79 16.02 -21.67
C ASP A 114 -2.69 16.69 -20.62
N ILE A 115 -3.63 15.89 -20.09
CA ILE A 115 -4.34 16.16 -18.84
C ILE A 115 -3.76 15.22 -17.79
N VAL A 116 -3.19 15.76 -16.74
CA VAL A 116 -2.69 15.00 -15.59
C VAL A 116 -3.70 15.16 -14.46
N ILE A 117 -4.13 14.04 -13.89
CA ILE A 117 -5.06 14.00 -12.75
C ILE A 117 -4.32 13.35 -11.59
N LEU A 118 -4.05 14.11 -10.53
CA LEU A 118 -3.46 13.62 -9.29
C LEU A 118 -4.58 13.26 -8.31
N ALA A 119 -4.74 11.96 -8.03
CA ALA A 119 -5.75 11.40 -7.14
C ALA A 119 -5.08 10.60 -6.00
N PRO A 120 -4.49 11.28 -5.00
CA PRO A 120 -3.89 10.62 -3.85
C PRO A 120 -4.98 10.06 -2.93
N GLU A 121 -4.69 8.98 -2.23
CA GLU A 121 -5.57 8.47 -1.18
C GLU A 121 -5.71 9.52 -0.06
N GLN A 122 -6.90 9.67 0.56
CA GLN A 122 -7.15 10.59 1.68
C GLN A 122 -6.58 10.05 3.00
N THR A 123 -5.26 9.82 3.02
CA THR A 123 -4.51 9.33 4.18
C THR A 123 -3.27 10.18 4.42
N GLU A 124 -2.84 10.27 5.68
CA GLU A 124 -1.63 11.00 6.08
C GLU A 124 -0.41 10.57 5.26
N GLN A 125 -0.21 9.26 5.04
CA GLN A 125 0.92 8.78 4.26
C GLN A 125 0.85 9.23 2.79
N ALA A 126 -0.31 9.06 2.14
CA ALA A 126 -0.46 9.38 0.72
C ALA A 126 -0.42 10.89 0.44
N GLN A 127 -0.79 11.72 1.41
CA GLN A 127 -0.75 13.18 1.35
C GLN A 127 0.43 13.77 2.12
N SER A 128 1.59 13.10 2.06
CA SER A 128 2.83 13.60 2.66
C SER A 128 4.00 13.51 1.69
N ALA A 129 5.17 13.97 2.14
CA ALA A 129 6.44 13.76 1.44
C ALA A 129 7.01 12.33 1.60
N TYR A 130 6.22 11.36 2.07
CA TYR A 130 6.63 9.97 2.24
C TYR A 130 7.21 9.39 0.94
N PHE A 131 8.35 8.70 1.08
CA PHE A 131 9.06 8.06 -0.02
C PHE A 131 9.58 6.69 0.42
N GLY A 132 9.00 5.62 -0.13
CA GLY A 132 9.35 4.25 0.21
C GLY A 132 10.54 3.72 -0.58
N ALA A 133 11.76 4.17 -0.30
CA ALA A 133 12.96 3.85 -1.09
C ALA A 133 13.16 2.35 -1.37
N ARG A 134 12.94 1.48 -0.38
CA ARG A 134 13.03 0.03 -0.55
C ARG A 134 12.01 -0.51 -1.56
N TYR A 135 10.79 0.03 -1.53
CA TYR A 135 9.70 -0.35 -2.43
C TYR A 135 9.92 0.21 -3.84
N VAL A 136 10.51 1.40 -3.95
CA VAL A 136 10.93 1.97 -5.23
C VAL A 136 11.97 1.08 -5.90
N TRP A 137 12.98 0.58 -5.16
CA TRP A 137 13.95 -0.38 -5.71
C TRP A 137 13.31 -1.65 -6.25
N ARG A 138 12.32 -2.21 -5.52
CA ARG A 138 11.55 -3.37 -5.98
C ARG A 138 10.79 -3.06 -7.27
N ALA A 139 10.17 -1.88 -7.34
CA ALA A 139 9.35 -1.46 -8.47
C ALA A 139 10.16 -1.18 -9.74
N ILE A 140 11.36 -0.61 -9.63
CA ILE A 140 12.21 -0.33 -10.79
C ILE A 140 13.16 -1.47 -11.14
N GLU A 141 13.06 -2.63 -10.49
CA GLU A 141 14.05 -3.71 -10.62
C GLU A 141 14.25 -4.16 -12.07
N SER A 142 13.17 -4.26 -12.84
CA SER A 142 13.22 -4.68 -14.25
C SER A 142 13.62 -3.55 -15.22
N ASP A 143 13.63 -2.29 -14.77
CA ASP A 143 14.13 -1.14 -15.53
C ASP A 143 14.80 -0.13 -14.58
N MET A 144 16.04 -0.45 -14.19
CA MET A 144 16.85 0.40 -13.31
C MET A 144 17.11 1.80 -13.90
N GLY A 145 16.91 1.97 -15.21
CA GLY A 145 17.02 3.28 -15.88
C GLY A 145 15.98 4.29 -15.39
N LEU A 146 14.88 3.81 -14.77
CA LEU A 146 13.86 4.66 -14.15
C LEU A 146 14.37 5.43 -12.93
N ILE A 147 15.52 5.07 -12.36
CA ILE A 147 16.13 5.80 -11.23
C ILE A 147 16.34 7.28 -11.54
N LYS A 148 16.50 7.66 -12.81
CA LYS A 148 16.65 9.07 -13.23
C LYS A 148 15.41 9.94 -12.98
N TYR A 149 14.26 9.32 -12.69
CA TYR A 149 13.01 9.99 -12.36
C TYR A 149 12.76 10.06 -10.84
N VAL A 150 13.63 9.45 -10.04
CA VAL A 150 13.65 9.66 -8.59
C VAL A 150 14.20 11.06 -8.31
N SER A 151 13.57 11.79 -7.39
CA SER A 151 13.99 13.14 -7.06
C SER A 151 15.39 13.15 -6.44
N TYR A 152 16.16 14.22 -6.67
CA TYR A 152 17.51 14.33 -6.11
C TYR A 152 17.52 14.28 -4.57
N SER A 153 16.47 14.80 -3.92
CA SER A 153 16.34 14.76 -2.45
C SER A 153 16.13 13.34 -1.91
N ASP A 154 15.64 12.41 -2.72
CA ASP A 154 15.40 11.02 -2.33
C ASP A 154 16.57 10.07 -2.64
N MET A 155 17.58 10.52 -3.39
CA MET A 155 18.73 9.66 -3.77
C MET A 155 19.53 9.16 -2.57
N GLY A 156 19.56 9.93 -1.48
CA GLY A 156 20.14 9.49 -0.21
C GLY A 156 19.38 8.29 0.38
N ALA A 157 18.05 8.34 0.39
CA ALA A 157 17.20 7.24 0.86
C ALA A 157 17.34 6.00 -0.04
N MET A 158 17.39 6.19 -1.37
CA MET A 158 17.67 5.11 -2.32
C MET A 158 19.01 4.43 -2.01
N THR A 159 20.07 5.21 -1.84
CA THR A 159 21.40 4.66 -1.53
C THR A 159 21.41 3.90 -0.20
N GLY A 160 20.76 4.45 0.82
CA GLY A 160 20.64 3.81 2.15
C GLY A 160 19.88 2.48 2.12
N ALA A 161 18.83 2.38 1.29
CA ALA A 161 18.02 1.17 1.18
C ALA A 161 18.62 0.09 0.26
N PHE A 162 19.64 0.42 -0.55
CA PHE A 162 20.13 -0.49 -1.59
C PHE A 162 20.76 -1.77 -1.04
N ALA A 163 21.51 -1.70 0.06
CA ALA A 163 22.17 -2.88 0.64
C ALA A 163 21.14 -3.91 1.14
N GLU A 164 20.06 -3.44 1.76
CA GLU A 164 18.96 -4.29 2.22
C GLU A 164 18.22 -4.92 1.03
N PHE A 165 17.90 -4.11 0.01
CA PHE A 165 17.30 -4.59 -1.24
C PHE A 165 18.17 -5.66 -1.94
N ALA A 166 19.47 -5.42 -2.08
CA ALA A 166 20.40 -6.37 -2.69
C ALA A 166 20.50 -7.68 -1.89
N GLY A 167 20.52 -7.59 -0.55
CA GLY A 167 20.51 -8.75 0.34
C GLY A 167 19.23 -9.57 0.24
N GLU A 168 18.08 -8.92 0.16
CA GLU A 168 16.78 -9.55 -0.07
C GLU A 168 16.76 -10.30 -1.41
N ARG A 169 17.17 -9.64 -2.50
CA ARG A 169 17.28 -10.28 -3.83
C ARG A 169 18.20 -11.49 -3.83
N TYR A 170 19.37 -11.36 -3.21
CA TYR A 170 20.32 -12.47 -3.12
C TYR A 170 19.72 -13.67 -2.36
N THR A 171 18.97 -13.39 -1.28
CA THR A 171 18.31 -14.43 -0.49
C THR A 171 17.27 -15.18 -1.32
N TYR A 172 16.42 -14.47 -2.06
CA TYR A 172 15.43 -15.09 -2.94
C TYR A 172 16.07 -15.89 -4.06
N TRP A 173 17.09 -15.33 -4.73
CA TRP A 173 17.79 -16.01 -5.81
C TRP A 173 18.51 -17.27 -5.32
N ARG A 174 19.19 -17.21 -4.17
CA ARG A 174 19.94 -18.34 -3.60
C ARG A 174 19.02 -19.49 -3.18
N ASN A 175 17.82 -19.17 -2.71
CA ASN A 175 16.88 -20.15 -2.16
C ASN A 175 15.80 -20.59 -3.15
N ASP A 176 15.84 -20.10 -4.39
CA ASP A 176 14.79 -20.30 -5.40
C ASP A 176 13.39 -19.99 -4.85
N SER A 177 13.30 -18.85 -4.17
CA SER A 177 12.13 -18.48 -3.36
C SER A 177 11.61 -17.08 -3.70
N ALA A 178 11.76 -16.67 -4.96
CA ALA A 178 11.27 -15.38 -5.44
C ALA A 178 9.75 -15.26 -5.18
N PRO A 179 9.28 -14.08 -4.71
CA PRO A 179 7.86 -13.77 -4.59
C PRO A 179 7.06 -14.07 -5.87
N ASP A 180 6.05 -14.91 -5.76
CA ASP A 180 5.14 -15.31 -6.84
C ASP A 180 3.69 -15.27 -6.34
N PRO A 181 3.14 -14.07 -6.10
CA PRO A 181 1.80 -13.94 -5.56
C PRO A 181 0.74 -14.34 -6.61
N ASP A 182 -0.30 -15.01 -6.12
CA ASP A 182 -1.57 -15.19 -6.81
C ASP A 182 -2.58 -14.12 -6.34
N GLY A 183 -3.56 -13.79 -7.19
CA GLY A 183 -4.65 -12.86 -6.84
C GLY A 183 -4.41 -11.41 -7.25
N VAL A 184 -5.20 -10.49 -6.68
CA VAL A 184 -5.29 -9.09 -7.11
C VAL A 184 -3.96 -8.32 -7.07
N TYR A 185 -3.08 -8.64 -6.11
CA TYR A 185 -1.77 -8.00 -5.92
C TYR A 185 -0.63 -8.72 -6.65
N ALA A 186 -0.89 -9.16 -7.88
CA ALA A 186 0.10 -9.78 -8.76
C ALA A 186 0.29 -8.92 -10.02
N SER A 187 1.47 -8.97 -10.64
CA SER A 187 1.68 -8.31 -11.93
C SER A 187 0.78 -8.90 -13.03
N ALA A 188 0.40 -10.17 -12.89
CA ALA A 188 -0.51 -10.86 -13.81
C ALA A 188 -1.97 -10.39 -13.72
N SER A 189 -2.31 -9.59 -12.70
CA SER A 189 -3.65 -9.05 -12.50
C SER A 189 -3.92 -7.78 -13.30
N PHE A 190 -2.93 -7.29 -14.06
CA PHE A 190 -3.06 -6.15 -14.96
C PHE A 190 -3.11 -6.60 -16.42
N ASP A 191 -3.91 -5.91 -17.23
CA ASP A 191 -3.94 -6.10 -18.68
C ASP A 191 -2.80 -5.35 -19.40
N GLU A 192 -2.78 -5.45 -20.72
CA GLU A 192 -1.82 -4.76 -21.60
C GLU A 192 -1.90 -3.22 -21.56
N ASN A 193 -3.00 -2.66 -21.02
CA ASN A 193 -3.20 -1.24 -20.82
C ASN A 193 -2.81 -0.78 -19.40
N CYS A 194 -2.18 -1.66 -18.62
CA CYS A 194 -1.85 -1.45 -17.22
C CYS A 194 -3.09 -1.16 -16.35
N MET A 195 -4.25 -1.67 -16.74
CA MET A 195 -5.50 -1.61 -15.96
C MET A 195 -5.68 -2.90 -15.18
N LEU A 196 -6.23 -2.81 -13.96
CA LEU A 196 -6.43 -3.98 -13.10
C LEU A 196 -7.57 -4.86 -13.64
N ALA A 197 -7.21 -5.96 -14.29
CA ALA A 197 -8.08 -6.95 -14.93
C ALA A 197 -8.28 -8.21 -14.07
N TYR A 198 -8.60 -8.01 -12.79
CA TYR A 198 -8.87 -9.07 -11.83
C TYR A 198 -10.30 -8.94 -11.29
N ASP A 199 -11.10 -10.01 -11.29
CA ASP A 199 -12.47 -9.89 -10.80
C ASP A 199 -12.53 -9.71 -9.27
N ARG A 200 -13.25 -8.67 -8.85
CA ARG A 200 -13.48 -8.26 -7.47
C ARG A 200 -14.99 -8.18 -7.28
N PRO A 201 -15.69 -9.29 -7.00
CA PRO A 201 -17.15 -9.32 -7.10
C PRO A 201 -17.88 -8.60 -5.96
N HIS A 202 -17.28 -8.48 -4.77
CA HIS A 202 -17.90 -7.90 -3.58
C HIS A 202 -16.86 -7.46 -2.53
N ASN A 203 -17.32 -6.77 -1.49
CA ASN A 203 -16.50 -6.38 -0.34
C ASN A 203 -16.13 -7.61 0.54
N VAL A 204 -14.84 -7.78 0.81
CA VAL A 204 -14.28 -8.90 1.60
C VAL A 204 -13.80 -8.47 2.99
N MET A 205 -13.98 -7.19 3.35
CA MET A 205 -13.61 -6.65 4.65
C MET A 205 -14.63 -7.04 5.72
N SER A 206 -14.14 -7.45 6.90
CA SER A 206 -15.02 -7.79 8.02
C SER A 206 -15.79 -6.55 8.50
N GLY A 207 -17.13 -6.63 8.50
CA GLY A 207 -17.97 -5.48 8.85
C GLY A 207 -18.08 -4.43 7.73
N GLY A 208 -17.57 -4.74 6.53
CA GLY A 208 -17.65 -3.88 5.35
C GLY A 208 -16.55 -2.81 5.26
N TYR A 209 -15.61 -2.71 6.20
CA TYR A 209 -14.56 -1.69 6.16
C TYR A 209 -13.25 -2.16 6.81
N ASP A 210 -12.15 -1.50 6.45
CA ASP A 210 -10.84 -1.73 7.05
C ASP A 210 -10.69 -0.83 8.28
N ALA A 211 -10.93 -1.39 9.46
CA ALA A 211 -10.79 -0.67 10.72
C ALA A 211 -9.33 -0.30 11.08
N THR A 212 -8.34 -0.82 10.35
CA THR A 212 -6.92 -0.55 10.60
C THR A 212 -6.40 0.68 9.83
N SER A 213 -7.17 1.17 8.85
CA SER A 213 -6.77 2.26 7.97
C SER A 213 -7.97 3.16 7.68
N LEU A 214 -8.39 3.94 8.68
CA LEU A 214 -9.47 4.90 8.53
C LEU A 214 -9.03 6.09 7.66
N VAL A 215 -9.96 6.60 6.86
CA VAL A 215 -9.79 7.80 6.05
C VAL A 215 -10.20 9.00 6.86
N SER A 216 -9.35 10.02 6.90
CA SER A 216 -9.64 11.26 7.62
C SER A 216 -9.65 12.44 6.65
N TYR A 217 -10.51 13.41 6.94
CA TYR A 217 -10.64 14.68 6.22
C TYR A 217 -10.13 15.85 7.06
N ASP A 218 -9.32 15.57 8.09
CA ASP A 218 -8.66 16.60 8.89
C ASP A 218 -7.76 17.47 8.01
N GLU A 219 -7.88 18.80 8.14
CA GLU A 219 -7.10 19.78 7.37
C GLU A 219 -5.58 19.59 7.49
N GLY A 220 -5.12 19.04 8.62
CA GLY A 220 -3.72 18.78 8.92
C GLY A 220 -3.11 17.63 8.13
N ILE A 221 -3.92 16.81 7.44
CA ILE A 221 -3.43 15.74 6.55
C ILE A 221 -2.73 16.33 5.33
N THR A 222 -3.16 17.50 4.87
CA THR A 222 -2.55 18.20 3.76
C THR A 222 -1.48 19.17 4.28
N ASP A 223 -0.35 18.61 4.70
CA ASP A 223 0.75 19.40 5.25
C ASP A 223 1.38 20.32 4.18
N ASP A 224 2.05 21.39 4.64
CA ASP A 224 2.66 22.38 3.73
C ASP A 224 3.75 21.78 2.85
N LYS A 225 4.32 20.62 3.21
CA LYS A 225 5.32 19.94 2.39
C LYS A 225 4.67 19.22 1.22
N PHE A 226 3.51 18.61 1.44
CA PHE A 226 2.76 17.95 0.40
C PHE A 226 2.23 18.95 -0.62
N THR A 227 1.62 20.06 -0.17
CA THR A 227 1.12 21.10 -1.09
C THR A 227 2.24 21.73 -1.91
N ALA A 228 3.37 22.05 -1.29
CA ALA A 228 4.55 22.56 -2.01
C ALA A 228 5.04 21.57 -3.08
N LEU A 229 4.98 20.27 -2.79
CA LEU A 229 5.37 19.22 -3.72
C LEU A 229 4.38 19.08 -4.88
N VAL A 230 3.09 19.20 -4.62
CA VAL A 230 2.04 19.23 -5.68
C VAL A 230 2.18 20.48 -6.54
N ASN A 231 2.47 21.64 -5.97
CA ASN A 231 2.67 22.88 -6.72
C ASN A 231 3.95 22.84 -7.57
N GLU A 232 5.06 22.30 -7.07
CA GLU A 232 6.26 22.03 -7.88
C GLU A 232 5.95 21.06 -9.05
N TYR A 233 5.12 20.06 -8.79
CA TYR A 233 4.66 19.15 -9.83
C TYR A 233 3.79 19.86 -10.88
N ASN A 234 2.88 20.73 -10.46
CA ASN A 234 2.06 21.57 -11.33
C ASN A 234 2.92 22.49 -12.21
N GLU A 235 3.94 23.14 -11.64
CA GLU A 235 4.89 23.97 -12.39
C GLU A 235 5.58 23.15 -13.49
N TYR A 236 6.04 21.95 -13.16
CA TYR A 236 6.64 21.05 -14.14
C TYR A 236 5.64 20.67 -15.25
N VAL A 237 4.44 20.22 -14.89
CA VAL A 237 3.39 19.81 -15.85
C VAL A 237 3.03 20.98 -16.78
N SER A 238 2.81 22.16 -16.21
CA SER A 238 2.53 23.40 -16.95
C SER A 238 3.68 23.80 -17.88
N SER A 239 4.93 23.65 -17.45
CA SER A 239 6.11 23.94 -18.29
C SER A 239 6.22 23.03 -19.53
N LYS A 240 5.53 21.88 -19.52
CA LYS A 240 5.43 20.96 -20.66
C LYS A 240 4.25 21.24 -21.58
N GLY A 241 3.43 22.25 -21.27
CA GLY A 241 2.19 22.54 -22.01
C GLY A 241 1.03 21.58 -21.68
N ALA A 242 1.11 20.89 -20.54
CA ALA A 242 0.05 20.04 -20.01
C ALA A 242 -0.70 20.76 -18.88
N LYS A 243 -1.84 20.21 -18.46
CA LYS A 243 -2.59 20.70 -17.30
C LYS A 243 -2.59 19.68 -16.17
N LEU A 244 -2.39 20.14 -14.94
CA LEU A 244 -2.61 19.32 -13.75
C LEU A 244 -3.96 19.66 -13.13
N TYR A 245 -4.64 18.62 -12.66
CA TYR A 245 -5.78 18.73 -11.77
C TYR A 245 -5.60 17.82 -10.56
N TYR A 246 -6.04 18.26 -9.39
CA TYR A 246 -6.25 17.41 -8.23
C TYR A 246 -7.63 16.75 -8.34
N ALA A 247 -7.77 15.49 -7.96
CA ALA A 247 -9.04 14.79 -7.87
C ALA A 247 -9.13 13.93 -6.61
N PHE A 248 -10.34 13.56 -6.23
CA PHE A 248 -10.58 12.73 -5.07
C PHE A 248 -10.53 11.24 -5.43
N THR A 249 -10.20 10.42 -4.43
CA THR A 249 -10.24 8.96 -4.55
C THR A 249 -11.55 8.45 -3.96
N PRO A 250 -12.04 7.26 -4.37
CA PRO A 250 -13.26 6.71 -3.79
C PRO A 250 -12.99 6.33 -2.33
N VAL A 251 -13.88 6.72 -1.43
CA VAL A 251 -13.77 6.48 0.01
C VAL A 251 -14.96 5.68 0.51
N ASN A 252 -14.70 4.62 1.26
CA ASN A 252 -15.72 3.82 1.93
C ASN A 252 -16.32 4.63 3.07
N ALA A 253 -17.62 4.91 3.01
CA ALA A 253 -18.35 5.65 4.03
C ALA A 253 -18.17 5.05 5.44
N ALA A 254 -18.13 3.71 5.55
CA ALA A 254 -17.93 3.03 6.82
C ALA A 254 -16.46 3.11 7.32
N GLY A 255 -15.53 3.45 6.43
CA GLY A 255 -14.11 3.62 6.71
C GLY A 255 -13.68 5.07 6.97
N VAL A 256 -14.62 6.02 6.97
CA VAL A 256 -14.35 7.42 7.36
C VAL A 256 -14.12 7.49 8.87
N ALA A 257 -13.21 8.35 9.29
CA ALA A 257 -12.87 8.57 10.69
C ALA A 257 -14.14 8.90 11.52
N PRO A 258 -14.22 8.43 12.78
CA PRO A 258 -15.38 8.71 13.62
C PRO A 258 -15.55 10.21 13.82
N HIS A 259 -16.80 10.64 13.90
CA HIS A 259 -17.19 12.04 14.12
C HIS A 259 -16.93 13.01 12.95
N THR A 260 -16.51 12.53 11.78
CA THR A 260 -16.43 13.36 10.57
C THR A 260 -17.82 13.80 10.09
N SER A 261 -18.00 15.10 9.88
CA SER A 261 -19.23 15.71 9.35
C SER A 261 -19.09 16.13 7.88
N ALA A 262 -20.17 16.62 7.27
CA ALA A 262 -20.11 17.15 5.92
C ALA A 262 -19.31 18.46 5.84
N GLU A 263 -19.35 19.26 6.92
CA GLU A 263 -18.56 20.48 7.05
C GLU A 263 -17.06 20.19 7.05
N ASP A 264 -16.60 19.10 7.70
CA ASP A 264 -15.19 18.70 7.64
C ASP A 264 -14.72 18.42 6.21
N LEU A 265 -15.59 17.86 5.36
CA LEU A 265 -15.28 17.62 3.94
C LEU A 265 -15.23 18.94 3.14
N ASP A 266 -16.05 19.92 3.50
CA ASP A 266 -16.01 21.27 2.93
C ASP A 266 -14.73 22.00 3.32
N GLU A 267 -14.35 21.96 4.60
CA GLU A 267 -13.11 22.56 5.11
C GLU A 267 -11.88 21.89 4.47
N PHE A 268 -11.89 20.57 4.30
CA PHE A 268 -10.85 19.86 3.57
C PHE A 268 -10.72 20.33 2.12
N TYR A 269 -11.85 20.50 1.42
CA TYR A 269 -11.85 21.02 0.04
C TYR A 269 -11.30 22.45 -0.01
N ASP A 270 -11.76 23.33 0.89
CA ASP A 270 -11.35 24.73 0.93
C ASP A 270 -9.84 24.86 1.24
N ALA A 271 -9.32 24.04 2.15
CA ALA A 271 -7.89 23.98 2.45
C ALA A 271 -7.04 23.57 1.24
N LEU A 272 -7.50 22.60 0.44
CA LEU A 272 -6.85 22.24 -0.82
C LEU A 272 -6.93 23.37 -1.84
N ALA A 273 -8.11 23.98 -2.01
CA ALA A 273 -8.34 25.05 -2.96
C ALA A 273 -7.52 26.32 -2.65
N GLU A 274 -7.26 26.60 -1.37
CA GLU A 274 -6.40 27.71 -0.94
C GLU A 274 -4.92 27.43 -1.20
N LYS A 275 -4.45 26.20 -0.98
CA LYS A 275 -3.02 25.86 -1.00
C LYS A 275 -2.50 25.36 -2.35
N LEU A 276 -3.35 24.83 -3.23
CA LEU A 276 -2.93 24.22 -4.49
C LEU A 276 -2.99 25.19 -5.67
N ASP A 277 -1.93 25.23 -6.47
CA ASP A 277 -1.83 26.08 -7.66
C ASP A 277 -2.46 25.44 -8.91
N CYS A 278 -3.28 24.41 -8.75
CA CYS A 278 -3.92 23.64 -9.83
C CYS A 278 -5.43 23.52 -9.61
N GLY A 279 -6.19 23.21 -10.67
CA GLY A 279 -7.63 23.04 -10.56
C GLY A 279 -8.00 21.77 -9.78
N ILE A 280 -9.15 21.78 -9.10
CA ILE A 280 -9.69 20.62 -8.39
C ILE A 280 -10.90 20.08 -9.15
N LEU A 281 -10.94 18.76 -9.38
CA LEU A 281 -12.06 18.07 -10.02
C LEU A 281 -13.02 17.52 -8.96
N GLY A 282 -14.27 17.97 -9.06
CA GLY A 282 -15.36 17.46 -8.22
C GLY A 282 -15.33 18.00 -6.79
N ASP A 283 -15.98 17.26 -5.90
CA ASP A 283 -16.16 17.59 -4.48
C ASP A 283 -16.01 16.27 -3.69
N PRO A 284 -15.26 16.23 -2.57
CA PRO A 284 -14.98 15.00 -1.83
C PRO A 284 -16.26 14.25 -1.39
N LYS A 285 -17.37 14.95 -1.14
CA LYS A 285 -18.66 14.34 -0.77
C LYS A 285 -19.20 13.43 -1.87
N ASN A 286 -18.88 13.71 -3.13
CA ASN A 286 -19.31 12.89 -4.28
C ASN A 286 -18.47 11.61 -4.46
N TYR A 287 -17.43 11.43 -3.65
CA TYR A 287 -16.52 10.28 -3.71
C TYR A 287 -16.64 9.36 -2.49
N VAL A 288 -17.50 9.69 -1.52
CA VAL A 288 -17.84 8.81 -0.40
C VAL A 288 -18.95 7.86 -0.81
N PHE A 289 -18.64 6.57 -0.92
CA PHE A 289 -19.58 5.52 -1.35
C PHE A 289 -19.83 4.51 -0.25
N ASP A 290 -20.99 3.84 -0.30
CA ASP A 290 -21.32 2.76 0.62
C ASP A 290 -20.30 1.60 0.54
N CYS A 291 -20.18 0.83 1.61
CA CYS A 291 -19.17 -0.22 1.73
C CYS A 291 -19.26 -1.29 0.63
N GLU A 292 -20.44 -1.57 0.10
CA GLU A 292 -20.65 -2.59 -0.94
C GLU A 292 -19.92 -2.29 -2.25
N TRP A 293 -19.43 -1.07 -2.46
CA TRP A 293 -18.65 -0.69 -3.64
C TRP A 293 -17.15 -0.97 -3.51
N PHE A 294 -16.70 -1.37 -2.32
CA PHE A 294 -15.29 -1.63 -2.01
C PHE A 294 -14.97 -3.12 -2.01
N TYR A 295 -13.68 -3.43 -2.02
CA TYR A 295 -13.14 -4.79 -2.07
C TYR A 295 -12.46 -5.13 -0.74
N ASP A 296 -11.19 -4.76 -0.54
CA ASP A 296 -10.35 -5.19 0.59
C ASP A 296 -9.68 -4.05 1.36
N ASN A 297 -9.95 -2.80 0.98
CA ASN A 297 -9.52 -1.59 1.68
C ASN A 297 -10.55 -0.46 1.50
N ASN A 298 -10.53 0.54 2.39
CA ASN A 298 -11.43 1.68 2.37
C ASN A 298 -11.30 2.59 1.13
N THR A 299 -10.30 2.40 0.28
CA THR A 299 -10.15 3.11 -1.00
C THR A 299 -10.10 2.20 -2.23
N HIS A 300 -10.19 0.88 -2.03
CA HIS A 300 -10.11 -0.11 -3.11
C HIS A 300 -11.49 -0.49 -3.61
N CYS A 301 -11.90 0.05 -4.75
CA CYS A 301 -13.15 -0.37 -5.38
C CYS A 301 -13.13 -1.84 -5.82
N ASN A 302 -14.29 -2.48 -5.68
CA ASN A 302 -14.58 -3.72 -6.37
C ASN A 302 -14.93 -3.46 -7.86
N SER A 303 -15.19 -4.51 -8.64
CA SER A 303 -15.42 -4.40 -10.09
C SER A 303 -16.55 -3.41 -10.44
N ALA A 304 -17.64 -3.40 -9.66
CA ALA A 304 -18.77 -2.50 -9.87
C ALA A 304 -18.49 -1.08 -9.34
N GLY A 305 -17.83 -0.98 -8.18
CA GLY A 305 -17.39 0.30 -7.61
C GLY A 305 -16.43 1.06 -8.52
N ALA A 306 -15.57 0.36 -9.27
CA ALA A 306 -14.66 0.97 -10.24
C ALA A 306 -15.43 1.68 -11.37
N VAL A 307 -16.58 1.10 -11.79
CA VAL A 307 -17.48 1.73 -12.77
C VAL A 307 -18.16 2.97 -12.17
N LEU A 308 -18.60 2.89 -10.91
CA LEU A 308 -19.19 4.03 -10.19
C LEU A 308 -18.20 5.20 -10.06
N TYR A 309 -17.00 4.93 -9.54
CA TYR A 309 -15.93 5.90 -9.39
C TYR A 309 -15.57 6.53 -10.74
N THR A 310 -15.35 5.71 -11.75
CA THR A 310 -14.98 6.20 -13.09
C THR A 310 -16.07 7.08 -13.68
N ARG A 311 -17.36 6.74 -13.52
CA ARG A 311 -18.46 7.61 -13.96
C ARG A 311 -18.44 8.96 -13.24
N THR A 312 -18.18 8.99 -11.94
CA THR A 312 -18.09 10.24 -11.17
C THR A 312 -16.94 11.08 -11.70
N LEU A 313 -15.74 10.51 -11.83
CA LEU A 313 -14.58 11.20 -12.36
C LEU A 313 -14.79 11.73 -13.79
N VAL A 314 -15.43 10.96 -14.67
CA VAL A 314 -15.76 11.40 -16.04
C VAL A 314 -16.66 12.64 -16.03
N LYS A 315 -17.64 12.72 -15.13
CA LYS A 315 -18.50 13.91 -15.02
C LYS A 315 -17.70 15.14 -14.66
N ASP A 316 -16.76 15.00 -13.72
CA ASP A 316 -15.91 16.11 -13.29
C ASP A 316 -14.94 16.54 -14.40
N ILE A 317 -14.34 15.58 -15.11
CA ILE A 317 -13.48 15.90 -16.27
C ILE A 317 -14.30 16.59 -17.36
N LYS A 318 -15.51 16.11 -17.68
CA LYS A 318 -16.39 16.73 -18.69
C LYS A 318 -16.76 18.17 -18.30
N ALA A 319 -17.12 18.40 -17.04
CA ALA A 319 -17.41 19.72 -16.53
C ALA A 319 -16.23 20.68 -16.71
N GLU A 320 -15.01 20.23 -16.37
CA GLU A 320 -13.78 21.01 -16.54
C GLU A 320 -13.44 21.26 -18.02
N LEU A 321 -13.71 20.31 -18.90
CA LEU A 321 -13.52 20.47 -20.35
C LEU A 321 -14.63 21.28 -21.03
N GLY A 322 -15.67 21.70 -20.30
CA GLY A 322 -16.84 22.37 -20.85
C GLY A 322 -17.69 21.45 -21.73
N ASP A 323 -17.54 20.13 -21.60
CA ASP A 323 -18.37 19.15 -22.27
C ASP A 323 -19.68 18.95 -21.49
N SER A 324 -20.79 19.35 -22.10
CA SER A 324 -22.15 19.23 -21.53
C SER A 324 -22.87 17.98 -22.00
N SER A 325 -22.20 17.08 -22.75
CA SER A 325 -22.78 15.82 -23.19
C SER A 325 -23.14 14.92 -22.00
N PRO A 326 -24.29 14.22 -22.03
CA PRO A 326 -24.64 13.32 -20.93
C PRO A 326 -23.69 12.12 -20.88
N THR A 327 -23.19 11.79 -19.68
CA THR A 327 -22.39 10.59 -19.44
C THR A 327 -23.24 9.32 -19.61
N GLN A 328 -22.82 8.41 -20.50
CA GLN A 328 -23.54 7.18 -20.87
C GLN A 328 -23.13 5.96 -20.03
N ILE A 329 -22.07 6.05 -19.23
CA ILE A 329 -21.62 4.97 -18.34
C ILE A 329 -22.76 4.52 -17.41
N ARG A 330 -23.19 3.27 -17.60
CA ARG A 330 -24.16 2.60 -16.72
C ARG A 330 -23.44 1.96 -15.54
N VAL A 331 -23.84 2.33 -14.33
CA VAL A 331 -23.33 1.70 -13.12
C VAL A 331 -24.07 0.38 -12.89
N PRO A 332 -23.36 -0.74 -12.65
CA PRO A 332 -23.98 -2.00 -12.30
C PRO A 332 -24.80 -1.92 -11.01
N ASP A 333 -25.61 -2.93 -10.75
CA ASP A 333 -26.27 -3.07 -9.46
C ASP A 333 -25.23 -3.15 -8.34
N LYS A 334 -25.57 -2.56 -7.20
CA LYS A 334 -24.74 -2.60 -6.01
C LYS A 334 -24.49 -4.06 -5.60
N PRO A 335 -23.23 -4.51 -5.49
CA PRO A 335 -22.94 -5.90 -5.14
C PRO A 335 -23.43 -6.26 -3.73
N PRO A 336 -24.04 -7.43 -3.50
CA PRO A 336 -24.31 -7.89 -2.14
C PRO A 336 -23.01 -8.30 -1.45
N ILE A 337 -22.92 -8.07 -0.15
CA ILE A 337 -21.87 -8.66 0.71
C ILE A 337 -22.38 -10.04 1.16
N PRO A 338 -21.72 -11.15 0.81
CA PRO A 338 -22.15 -12.48 1.24
C PRO A 338 -22.09 -12.62 2.76
N ASP A 339 -23.05 -13.35 3.33
CA ASP A 339 -22.98 -13.77 4.72
C ASP A 339 -21.75 -14.67 4.95
N GLU A 340 -21.00 -14.41 6.02
CA GLU A 340 -19.93 -15.32 6.41
C GLU A 340 -20.51 -16.66 6.89
N PRO A 341 -19.84 -17.81 6.63
CA PRO A 341 -20.27 -19.09 7.17
C PRO A 341 -20.38 -19.01 8.70
N THR A 342 -21.54 -19.40 9.24
CA THR A 342 -21.88 -19.35 10.67
C THR A 342 -21.17 -20.41 11.50
N GLU A 343 -20.80 -21.53 10.88
CA GLU A 343 -20.12 -22.63 11.55
C GLU A 343 -18.67 -22.67 11.08
N ALA A 344 -17.75 -22.42 12.01
CA ALA A 344 -16.39 -22.89 11.82
C ALA A 344 -15.81 -23.30 13.18
N GLU A 345 -15.37 -24.55 13.22
CA GLU A 345 -14.67 -25.13 14.35
C GLU A 345 -13.22 -24.67 14.34
N GLY A 346 -12.72 -24.31 15.51
CA GLY A 346 -11.33 -23.99 15.72
C GLY A 346 -10.96 -24.13 17.18
N ASP A 347 -9.72 -23.80 17.51
CA ASP A 347 -9.19 -23.93 18.85
C ASP A 347 -9.77 -22.83 19.76
N ASN A 348 -10.52 -23.23 20.79
CA ASN A 348 -11.09 -22.32 21.78
C ASN A 348 -10.53 -22.58 23.19
N THR A 349 -9.39 -23.27 23.30
CA THR A 349 -8.80 -23.68 24.58
C THR A 349 -8.43 -22.51 25.50
N CYS A 350 -8.13 -21.34 24.93
CA CYS A 350 -7.86 -20.10 25.66
C CYS A 350 -9.10 -19.20 25.78
N ALA A 351 -10.33 -19.66 25.51
CA ALA A 351 -11.51 -18.79 25.52
C ALA A 351 -11.74 -18.08 26.87
N ASP A 352 -11.41 -18.72 28.00
CA ASP A 352 -11.53 -18.13 29.34
C ASP A 352 -10.37 -17.18 29.72
N CYS A 353 -9.40 -16.96 28.83
CA CYS A 353 -8.30 -16.02 29.00
C CYS A 353 -8.67 -14.59 28.59
N PHE A 354 -9.87 -14.38 28.03
CA PHE A 354 -10.27 -13.11 27.42
C PHE A 354 -11.60 -12.60 27.95
N THR A 355 -11.81 -11.30 27.80
CA THR A 355 -13.12 -10.63 27.90
C THR A 355 -13.66 -10.35 26.49
N TYR A 356 -14.98 -10.35 26.35
CA TYR A 356 -15.64 -10.24 25.05
C TYR A 356 -16.75 -9.19 25.05
N ALA A 357 -17.02 -8.63 23.88
CA ALA A 357 -18.22 -7.88 23.55
C ALA A 357 -18.87 -8.46 22.29
N GLU A 358 -20.19 -8.36 22.17
CA GLU A 358 -20.92 -8.73 20.96
C GLU A 358 -21.14 -7.50 20.08
N LYS A 359 -20.77 -7.59 18.81
CA LYS A 359 -20.95 -6.52 17.82
C LYS A 359 -21.29 -7.14 16.47
N ASP A 360 -22.39 -6.70 15.86
CA ASP A 360 -22.82 -7.13 14.52
C ASP A 360 -22.90 -8.67 14.34
N GLY A 361 -23.39 -9.37 15.36
CA GLY A 361 -23.50 -10.84 15.35
C GLY A 361 -22.15 -11.57 15.45
N LYS A 362 -21.09 -10.89 15.88
CA LYS A 362 -19.75 -11.44 16.10
C LYS A 362 -19.28 -11.18 17.54
N ALA A 363 -18.36 -12.01 18.02
CA ALA A 363 -17.67 -11.77 19.29
C ALA A 363 -16.35 -11.03 19.01
N VAL A 364 -16.12 -9.93 19.73
CA VAL A 364 -14.87 -9.16 19.69
C VAL A 364 -14.17 -9.32 21.04
N ILE A 365 -12.90 -9.71 21.03
CA ILE A 365 -12.08 -9.75 22.25
C ILE A 365 -11.75 -8.31 22.64
N THR A 366 -12.04 -7.95 23.88
CA THR A 366 -11.84 -6.59 24.41
C THR A 366 -10.69 -6.47 25.40
N GLY A 367 -10.13 -7.59 25.86
CA GLY A 367 -9.10 -7.60 26.91
C GLY A 367 -8.75 -9.01 27.37
N LEU A 368 -7.79 -9.08 28.31
CA LEU A 368 -7.38 -10.30 28.99
C LEU A 368 -8.03 -10.41 30.37
N THR A 369 -8.36 -11.63 30.79
CA THR A 369 -8.68 -11.94 32.20
C THR A 369 -7.40 -12.04 33.02
N GLU A 370 -7.49 -12.10 34.36
CA GLU A 370 -6.31 -12.35 35.21
C GLU A 370 -5.57 -13.64 34.82
N LYS A 371 -6.34 -14.68 34.47
CA LYS A 371 -5.80 -15.95 33.96
C LYS A 371 -5.03 -15.73 32.65
N GLY A 372 -5.61 -14.98 31.71
CA GLY A 372 -4.97 -14.66 30.44
C GLY A 372 -3.69 -13.83 30.61
N ALA A 373 -3.73 -12.82 31.49
CA ALA A 373 -2.59 -11.95 31.76
C ALA A 373 -1.36 -12.69 32.32
N ALA A 374 -1.57 -13.85 32.96
CA ALA A 374 -0.51 -14.70 33.49
C ALA A 374 0.01 -15.77 32.50
N GLN A 375 -0.63 -15.97 31.35
CA GLN A 375 -0.21 -16.98 30.38
C GLN A 375 1.08 -16.57 29.66
N ARG A 376 1.92 -17.57 29.38
CA ARG A 376 3.12 -17.41 28.53
C ARG A 376 2.85 -17.72 27.06
N GLU A 377 1.87 -18.57 26.79
CA GLU A 377 1.44 -18.98 25.46
C GLU A 377 -0.08 -18.82 25.38
N ILE A 378 -0.54 -18.10 24.36
CA ILE A 378 -1.97 -17.79 24.16
C ILE A 378 -2.36 -18.14 22.73
N ILE A 379 -3.54 -18.74 22.57
CA ILE A 379 -4.21 -18.92 21.29
C ILE A 379 -5.37 -17.93 21.23
N ILE A 380 -5.47 -17.15 20.15
CA ILE A 380 -6.66 -16.32 19.92
C ILE A 380 -7.81 -17.26 19.56
N PRO A 381 -8.90 -17.32 20.33
CA PRO A 381 -9.98 -18.27 20.10
C PRO A 381 -10.66 -18.08 18.75
N TYR A 382 -11.27 -19.15 18.24
CA TYR A 382 -12.00 -19.14 16.99
C TYR A 382 -13.40 -18.52 17.14
N SER A 383 -14.08 -18.87 18.24
CA SER A 383 -15.45 -18.47 18.54
C SER A 383 -15.70 -18.39 20.04
N TYR A 384 -16.68 -17.58 20.45
CA TYR A 384 -17.17 -17.50 21.83
C TYR A 384 -18.70 -17.47 21.83
N ASN A 385 -19.36 -18.35 22.61
CA ASN A 385 -20.81 -18.49 22.66
C ASN A 385 -21.50 -18.69 21.29
N GLY A 386 -20.86 -19.44 20.38
CA GLY A 386 -21.38 -19.66 19.02
C GLY A 386 -21.18 -18.48 18.08
N LEU A 387 -20.62 -17.36 18.54
CA LEU A 387 -20.26 -16.21 17.72
C LEU A 387 -18.80 -16.30 17.29
N LYS A 388 -18.55 -16.07 16.00
CA LYS A 388 -17.20 -16.06 15.45
C LYS A 388 -16.41 -14.86 15.97
N ILE A 389 -15.13 -15.06 16.23
CA ILE A 389 -14.19 -13.99 16.52
C ILE A 389 -13.49 -13.62 15.22
N THR A 390 -13.48 -12.35 14.84
CA THR A 390 -12.80 -11.90 13.60
C THR A 390 -11.71 -10.88 13.85
N SER A 391 -11.66 -10.32 15.06
CA SER A 391 -10.67 -9.32 15.48
C SER A 391 -10.61 -9.25 17.01
N PHE A 392 -9.64 -8.51 17.51
CA PHE A 392 -9.49 -8.16 18.92
C PHE A 392 -9.06 -6.70 19.04
N SER A 393 -9.42 -6.04 20.14
CA SER A 393 -9.06 -4.64 20.39
C SER A 393 -7.54 -4.46 20.45
N ALA A 394 -7.02 -3.33 19.96
CA ALA A 394 -5.59 -3.01 20.01
C ALA A 394 -5.02 -3.10 21.44
N ASP A 395 -5.81 -2.69 22.45
CA ASP A 395 -5.36 -2.73 23.84
C ASP A 395 -5.41 -4.11 24.50
N THR A 396 -5.83 -5.17 23.80
CA THR A 396 -6.04 -6.50 24.38
C THR A 396 -4.80 -7.01 25.11
N PHE A 397 -3.61 -6.82 24.52
CA PHE A 397 -2.33 -7.25 25.10
C PHE A 397 -1.48 -6.10 25.65
N ALA A 398 -2.02 -4.88 25.73
CA ALA A 398 -1.24 -3.70 26.11
C ALA A 398 -0.52 -3.90 27.45
N GLY A 399 0.81 -3.73 27.45
CA GLY A 399 1.66 -3.88 28.62
C GLY A 399 1.84 -5.32 29.14
N ASN A 400 1.35 -6.34 28.43
CA ASN A 400 1.50 -7.73 28.88
C ASN A 400 2.95 -8.21 28.73
N THR A 401 3.65 -8.34 29.86
CA THR A 401 5.05 -8.80 29.88
C THR A 401 5.21 -10.29 30.16
N SER A 402 4.12 -11.01 30.41
CA SER A 402 4.13 -12.47 30.66
C SER A 402 4.14 -13.27 29.36
N VAL A 403 3.40 -12.79 28.35
CA VAL A 403 3.22 -13.49 27.09
C VAL A 403 4.51 -13.52 26.29
N THR A 404 4.86 -14.72 25.82
CA THR A 404 6.04 -14.99 24.99
C THR A 404 5.66 -15.53 23.61
N GLN A 405 4.45 -16.07 23.48
CA GLN A 405 3.93 -16.64 22.25
C GLN A 405 2.44 -16.37 22.10
N ILE A 406 2.04 -15.93 20.91
CA ILE A 406 0.64 -15.77 20.50
C ILE A 406 0.41 -16.57 19.21
N ARG A 407 -0.70 -17.30 19.13
CA ARG A 407 -1.12 -18.03 17.94
C ARG A 407 -2.44 -17.48 17.42
N LEU A 408 -2.39 -16.97 16.20
CA LEU A 408 -3.55 -16.57 15.43
C LEU A 408 -4.16 -17.79 14.72
N GLN A 409 -5.45 -17.69 14.44
CA GLN A 409 -6.21 -18.68 13.70
C GLN A 409 -6.82 -18.05 12.45
N SER A 410 -7.33 -18.89 11.53
CA SER A 410 -7.82 -18.45 10.22
C SER A 410 -9.11 -17.64 10.26
N ASN A 411 -9.72 -17.46 11.44
CA ASN A 411 -10.88 -16.59 11.66
C ASN A 411 -10.52 -15.11 11.75
N ILE A 412 -9.28 -14.76 12.12
CA ILE A 412 -8.87 -13.36 12.27
C ILE A 412 -8.76 -12.69 10.89
N ARG A 413 -9.43 -11.55 10.75
CA ARG A 413 -9.57 -10.79 9.50
C ARG A 413 -8.79 -9.49 9.51
N SER A 414 -8.48 -8.95 10.69
CA SER A 414 -7.62 -7.78 10.83
C SER A 414 -6.98 -7.72 12.21
N ILE A 415 -5.81 -7.07 12.27
CA ILE A 415 -5.10 -6.77 13.52
C ILE A 415 -4.69 -5.31 13.46
N ALA A 416 -5.14 -4.53 14.44
CA ALA A 416 -4.82 -3.11 14.54
C ALA A 416 -3.34 -2.88 14.84
N ASP A 417 -2.81 -1.73 14.44
CA ASP A 417 -1.50 -1.28 14.89
C ASP A 417 -1.46 -1.16 16.42
N ASP A 418 -0.26 -1.29 16.99
CA ASP A 418 -0.03 -1.24 18.44
C ASP A 418 -0.73 -2.34 19.27
N SER A 419 -1.30 -3.35 18.62
CA SER A 419 -1.96 -4.50 19.26
C SER A 419 -1.10 -5.26 20.29
N PHE A 420 0.22 -5.11 20.21
CA PHE A 420 1.21 -5.72 21.10
C PHE A 420 2.06 -4.66 21.83
N SER A 421 1.54 -3.45 21.99
CA SER A 421 2.24 -2.37 22.69
C SER A 421 2.65 -2.79 24.10
N GLY A 422 3.92 -2.56 24.46
CA GLY A 422 4.46 -2.96 25.77
C GLY A 422 4.68 -4.48 25.97
N CYS A 423 4.42 -5.33 24.97
CA CYS A 423 4.70 -6.77 25.03
C CYS A 423 6.19 -7.11 24.85
N ILE A 424 7.04 -6.58 25.75
CA ILE A 424 8.52 -6.63 25.62
C ILE A 424 9.13 -8.05 25.64
N ASN A 425 8.36 -9.06 26.04
CA ASN A 425 8.78 -10.46 26.09
C ASN A 425 8.11 -11.33 25.02
N LEU A 426 7.24 -10.78 24.17
CA LEU A 426 6.67 -11.51 23.04
C LEU A 426 7.77 -11.85 22.03
N GLU A 427 8.00 -13.14 21.81
CA GLU A 427 9.02 -13.66 20.90
C GLU A 427 8.41 -14.23 19.61
N ARG A 428 7.20 -14.79 19.68
CA ARG A 428 6.61 -15.57 18.58
C ARG A 428 5.16 -15.19 18.34
N LEU A 429 4.87 -14.64 17.17
CA LEU A 429 3.52 -14.51 16.63
C LEU A 429 3.33 -15.55 15.53
N TYR A 430 2.57 -16.61 15.79
CA TYR A 430 2.21 -17.58 14.75
C TYR A 430 1.00 -17.06 13.98
N VAL A 431 1.16 -16.88 12.66
CA VAL A 431 0.02 -16.59 11.77
C VAL A 431 -0.73 -17.87 11.45
N ALA A 432 -1.98 -17.73 11.01
CA ALA A 432 -2.79 -18.85 10.60
C ALA A 432 -2.16 -19.62 9.43
N ASP A 433 -2.39 -20.94 9.38
CA ASP A 433 -2.06 -21.78 8.22
C ASP A 433 -3.07 -21.49 7.10
N ASN A 434 -2.89 -20.35 6.43
CA ASN A 434 -3.79 -19.83 5.39
C ASN A 434 -3.01 -19.52 4.11
N ASP A 435 -3.47 -20.05 2.98
CA ASP A 435 -2.86 -19.83 1.66
C ASP A 435 -3.27 -18.52 1.00
N ASN A 436 -4.15 -17.74 1.64
CA ASN A 436 -4.50 -16.36 1.31
C ASN A 436 -4.13 -15.41 2.48
N PRO A 437 -2.88 -14.90 2.53
CA PRO A 437 -2.43 -14.01 3.60
C PRO A 437 -3.22 -12.70 3.67
N SER A 438 -3.68 -12.17 2.53
CA SER A 438 -4.50 -10.96 2.41
C SER A 438 -5.86 -11.05 3.11
N SER A 439 -6.30 -12.25 3.49
CA SER A 439 -7.51 -12.41 4.31
C SER A 439 -7.38 -11.90 5.76
N CYS A 440 -6.16 -11.56 6.20
CA CYS A 440 -5.91 -10.88 7.47
C CYS A 440 -5.14 -9.57 7.21
N ILE A 441 -5.83 -8.44 7.35
CA ILE A 441 -5.29 -7.10 7.11
C ILE A 441 -4.43 -6.67 8.30
N VAL A 442 -3.23 -6.17 8.02
CA VAL A 442 -2.29 -5.60 9.00
C VAL A 442 -1.62 -4.35 8.44
N GLN A 443 -1.29 -3.40 9.32
CA GLN A 443 -0.57 -2.16 8.97
C GLN A 443 0.86 -2.16 9.52
N GLY A 444 1.56 -1.03 9.43
CA GLY A 444 3.01 -0.95 9.67
C GLY A 444 3.39 -1.09 11.14
N GLY A 445 2.49 -0.72 12.03
CA GLY A 445 2.67 -0.72 13.48
C GLY A 445 2.31 -2.04 14.18
N LEU A 446 2.02 -3.13 13.45
CA LEU A 446 1.64 -4.43 14.03
C LEU A 446 2.54 -4.86 15.20
N LEU A 447 3.86 -4.72 15.08
CA LEU A 447 4.84 -5.17 16.08
C LEU A 447 5.37 -4.04 16.99
N ASN A 448 4.75 -2.87 16.99
CA ASN A 448 5.12 -1.78 17.88
C ASN A 448 5.03 -2.23 19.34
N GLY A 449 6.06 -1.91 20.13
CA GLY A 449 6.15 -2.32 21.54
C GLY A 449 6.49 -3.80 21.78
N ALA A 450 6.69 -4.61 20.73
CA ALA A 450 7.10 -6.01 20.81
C ALA A 450 8.45 -6.27 20.10
N PRO A 451 9.57 -5.66 20.56
CA PRO A 451 10.83 -5.58 19.81
C PRO A 451 11.54 -6.93 19.58
N LYS A 452 11.17 -7.98 20.32
CA LYS A 452 11.73 -9.33 20.17
C LYS A 452 10.88 -10.24 19.28
N CYS A 453 9.69 -9.80 18.89
CA CYS A 453 8.71 -10.64 18.23
C CYS A 453 9.14 -10.94 16.79
N ARG A 454 9.06 -12.21 16.41
CA ARG A 454 9.18 -12.68 15.03
C ARG A 454 7.86 -13.28 14.59
N ILE A 455 7.55 -13.17 13.30
CA ILE A 455 6.33 -13.71 12.71
C ILE A 455 6.63 -15.13 12.21
N TYR A 456 5.97 -16.13 12.77
CA TYR A 456 6.16 -17.53 12.41
C TYR A 456 5.13 -17.95 11.38
N VAL A 457 5.62 -18.32 10.19
CA VAL A 457 4.81 -18.72 9.04
C VAL A 457 5.17 -20.15 8.67
N LYS A 458 4.19 -20.97 8.31
CA LYS A 458 4.45 -22.33 7.81
C LYS A 458 5.40 -22.27 6.62
N SER A 459 6.40 -23.15 6.58
CA SER A 459 7.46 -23.09 5.56
C SER A 459 6.92 -23.08 4.12
N SER A 460 5.83 -23.80 3.84
CA SER A 460 5.16 -23.83 2.53
C SER A 460 4.42 -22.54 2.16
N LEU A 461 4.15 -21.66 3.12
CA LEU A 461 3.40 -20.41 2.96
C LEU A 461 4.29 -19.16 3.05
N LEU A 462 5.57 -19.31 3.44
CA LEU A 462 6.47 -18.18 3.67
C LEU A 462 6.58 -17.27 2.43
N SER A 463 6.75 -17.86 1.23
CA SER A 463 6.85 -17.07 -0.01
C SER A 463 5.60 -16.26 -0.31
N LYS A 464 4.40 -16.80 0.00
CA LYS A 464 3.14 -16.07 -0.16
C LYS A 464 3.05 -14.88 0.79
N TYR A 465 3.30 -15.10 2.08
CA TYR A 465 3.31 -14.02 3.08
C TYR A 465 4.37 -12.95 2.81
N ALA A 466 5.56 -13.34 2.34
CA ALA A 466 6.64 -12.41 2.03
C ALA A 466 6.36 -11.56 0.76
N ALA A 467 5.44 -12.01 -0.10
CA ALA A 467 5.00 -11.33 -1.31
C ALA A 467 3.71 -10.51 -1.13
N ASP A 468 2.97 -10.78 -0.05
CA ASP A 468 1.62 -10.27 0.17
C ASP A 468 1.58 -8.76 0.48
N TYR A 469 0.53 -8.09 0.01
CA TYR A 469 0.35 -6.65 0.14
C TYR A 469 0.33 -6.13 1.60
N PHE A 470 -0.22 -6.90 2.53
CA PHE A 470 -0.27 -6.49 3.94
C PHE A 470 0.97 -7.01 4.68
N TRP A 471 1.42 -8.22 4.37
CA TRP A 471 2.44 -8.91 5.15
C TRP A 471 3.90 -8.71 4.67
N ALA A 472 4.14 -8.35 3.40
CA ALA A 472 5.50 -8.25 2.83
C ALA A 472 6.39 -7.24 3.56
N ARG A 473 5.82 -6.23 4.22
CA ARG A 473 6.56 -5.26 5.05
C ARG A 473 7.26 -5.92 6.24
N PHE A 474 6.79 -7.09 6.67
CA PHE A 474 7.36 -7.87 7.76
C PHE A 474 8.29 -8.99 7.30
N SER A 475 8.64 -9.09 6.00
CA SER A 475 9.43 -10.20 5.45
C SER A 475 10.76 -10.43 6.16
N SER A 476 11.41 -9.36 6.66
CA SER A 476 12.69 -9.44 7.38
C SER A 476 12.60 -10.06 8.78
N VAL A 477 11.41 -10.03 9.40
CA VAL A 477 11.15 -10.59 10.73
C VAL A 477 10.35 -11.89 10.67
N MET A 478 9.99 -12.36 9.48
CA MET A 478 9.36 -13.66 9.30
C MET A 478 10.34 -14.82 9.54
N THR A 479 9.80 -15.93 10.03
CA THR A 479 10.54 -17.17 10.32
C THR A 479 9.71 -18.35 9.84
N ALA A 480 10.29 -19.15 8.93
CA ALA A 480 9.68 -20.40 8.51
C ALA A 480 9.70 -21.42 9.67
N TYR A 481 8.59 -22.10 9.91
CA TYR A 481 8.55 -23.28 10.77
C TYR A 481 8.04 -24.51 10.01
N ARG A 482 8.48 -25.70 10.42
CA ARG A 482 7.92 -26.97 9.94
C ARG A 482 6.85 -27.36 10.96
N GLY A 483 5.61 -27.41 10.51
CA GLY A 483 4.46 -27.82 11.33
C GLY A 483 4.50 -29.29 11.70
#